data_AF-A0A9W6ZJR7-F1
#
_entry.id   AF-A0A9W6ZJR7-F1
#
_cell.length_a   1.000
_cell.length_b   1.000
_cell.length_c   1.000
_cell.angle_alpha   90.00
_cell.angle_beta   90.00
_cell.angle_gamma   90.00
#
_symmetry.space_group_name_H-M   'P 1'
#
loop_
_entity.id
_entity.type
_entity.pdbx_description
1 polymer ?
#
loop_
_entity_poly.entity_id
_entity_poly.type
_entity_poly.pdbx_seq_one_letter_code
_entity_poly.pdbx_strand_id
1 'polypeptide(L)'
;MKRVFKEGSDYGSDTTDDLLGGGRKSRRIAWDFVVMNDYTQAPARSESRSATLGVLRDYYIPLFSPSTVVVFLETFAYVEEGVNNSSDLGSFDEFQDALVEGYESYRELLGRRGIKCRVARVGSAFRRVKEADEGLWRKLYFSDKYHPSPLGTFLSACVLHRTMFGEDLVLERSGEAFEGARHMSGGDLPEIQDMKRVWEIAKEFGGGEVGVGARGGKL
;
A
#
# COMPACT_ATOMS: atom_id res chain seq x y z
N MET A 1 11.53 10.93 -16.41
CA MET A 1 10.82 9.64 -16.32
C MET A 1 11.09 9.07 -14.92
N LYS A 2 10.05 8.85 -14.11
CA LYS A 2 10.20 8.31 -12.75
C LYS A 2 10.21 6.78 -12.80
N ARG A 3 11.07 6.14 -12.01
CA ARG A 3 11.18 4.68 -11.91
C ARG A 3 10.48 4.18 -10.65
N VAL A 4 9.64 3.13 -10.78
CA VAL A 4 8.86 2.51 -9.69
C VAL A 4 9.10 1.00 -9.64
N PHE A 5 9.47 0.48 -8.46
CA PHE A 5 9.56 -0.96 -8.19
C PHE A 5 8.40 -1.41 -7.28
N LYS A 6 7.86 -2.61 -7.51
CA LYS A 6 6.81 -3.24 -6.70
C LYS A 6 7.23 -4.67 -6.38
N GLU A 7 7.23 -5.02 -5.10
CA GLU A 7 7.54 -6.37 -4.60
C GLU A 7 6.32 -6.93 -3.86
N GLY A 8 6.07 -8.24 -4.00
CA GLY A 8 5.10 -8.98 -3.20
C GLY A 8 5.80 -10.17 -2.53
N SER A 9 5.64 -10.30 -1.21
CA SER A 9 5.96 -11.39 -0.26
C SER A 9 7.22 -12.28 -0.43
N ASP A 10 8.07 -12.08 -1.42
CA ASP A 10 9.22 -12.94 -1.70
C ASP A 10 10.47 -12.38 -1.03
N TYR A 11 10.60 -12.67 0.26
CA TYR A 11 11.68 -12.17 1.11
C TYR A 11 13.05 -12.57 0.59
N GLY A 12 13.89 -11.58 0.25
CA GLY A 12 15.34 -11.78 0.09
C GLY A 12 15.74 -12.71 -1.06
N SER A 13 14.93 -12.83 -2.11
CA SER A 13 15.37 -13.52 -3.33
C SER A 13 16.59 -12.78 -3.92
N ASP A 14 17.49 -13.51 -4.58
CA ASP A 14 18.66 -12.93 -5.28
C ASP A 14 18.26 -11.77 -6.22
N THR A 15 17.00 -11.74 -6.66
CA THR A 15 16.45 -10.68 -7.50
C THR A 15 16.32 -9.33 -6.77
N THR A 16 16.06 -9.30 -5.46
CA THR A 16 15.80 -8.03 -4.75
C THR A 16 17.07 -7.21 -4.54
N ASP A 17 18.21 -7.84 -4.23
CA ASP A 17 19.51 -7.16 -4.18
C ASP A 17 19.95 -6.72 -5.60
N ASP A 18 19.70 -7.55 -6.62
CA ASP A 18 19.96 -7.17 -8.01
C ASP A 18 19.11 -5.96 -8.47
N LEU A 19 17.86 -5.86 -7.99
CA LEU A 19 16.89 -4.82 -8.35
C LEU A 19 17.07 -3.52 -7.55
N LEU A 20 17.42 -3.59 -6.26
CA LEU A 20 17.56 -2.44 -5.36
C LEU A 20 19.03 -2.04 -5.14
N GLY A 21 19.91 -3.00 -4.92
CA GLY A 21 21.33 -2.80 -4.60
C GLY A 21 22.22 -2.59 -5.83
N GLY A 22 21.78 -3.08 -7.00
CA GLY A 22 22.52 -3.08 -8.25
C GLY A 22 23.56 -4.20 -8.23
N GLY A 23 23.17 -5.39 -8.69
CA GLY A 23 24.05 -6.55 -8.78
C GLY A 23 25.35 -6.27 -9.55
N ARG A 24 26.36 -7.14 -9.39
CA ARG A 24 27.73 -7.00 -9.97
C ARG A 24 27.81 -6.74 -11.49
N LYS A 25 26.69 -6.84 -12.23
CA LYS A 25 26.57 -6.57 -13.68
C LYS A 25 25.57 -5.46 -14.06
N SER A 26 24.88 -4.86 -13.09
CA SER A 26 23.81 -3.89 -13.28
C SER A 26 24.25 -2.50 -12.80
N ARG A 27 24.12 -1.47 -13.64
CA ARG A 27 24.25 -0.08 -13.16
C ARG A 27 23.24 0.10 -12.03
N ARG A 28 23.67 0.56 -10.84
CA ARG A 28 22.78 0.95 -9.74
C ARG A 28 21.62 1.80 -10.27
N ILE A 29 20.45 1.19 -10.39
CA ILE A 29 19.23 1.88 -10.80
C ILE A 29 18.71 2.57 -9.54
N ALA A 30 18.86 3.89 -9.46
CA ALA A 30 18.22 4.66 -8.40
C ALA A 30 16.73 4.78 -8.71
N TRP A 31 15.90 4.04 -7.97
CA TRP A 31 14.44 4.15 -8.01
C TRP A 31 13.99 5.45 -7.35
N ASP A 32 13.00 6.13 -7.93
CA ASP A 32 12.36 7.29 -7.28
C ASP A 32 11.46 6.82 -6.15
N PHE A 33 10.70 5.74 -6.41
CA PHE A 33 9.83 5.09 -5.46
C PHE A 33 10.07 3.59 -5.40
N VAL A 34 10.04 3.03 -4.20
CA VAL A 34 9.93 1.60 -3.95
C VAL A 34 8.62 1.35 -3.23
N VAL A 35 7.70 0.63 -3.85
CA VAL A 35 6.39 0.31 -3.27
C VAL A 35 6.45 -1.08 -2.68
N MET A 36 6.13 -1.20 -1.40
CA MET A 36 6.17 -2.47 -0.66
C MET A 36 4.83 -2.74 0.01
N ASN A 37 4.36 -3.98 -0.06
CA ASN A 37 3.28 -4.48 0.78
C ASN A 37 3.76 -5.72 1.55
N ASP A 38 3.14 -5.97 2.69
CA ASP A 38 3.34 -7.22 3.43
C ASP A 38 2.19 -8.21 3.14
N TYR A 39 2.34 -9.45 3.58
CA TYR A 39 1.22 -10.36 3.74
C TYR A 39 0.20 -9.72 4.69
N THR A 40 -1.07 -9.58 4.30
CA THR A 40 -2.04 -8.74 5.03
C THR A 40 -2.08 -9.01 6.54
N GLN A 41 -1.99 -10.26 6.98
CA GLN A 41 -2.07 -10.56 8.43
C GLN A 41 -0.78 -10.25 9.19
N ALA A 42 0.36 -10.11 8.50
CA ALA A 42 1.67 -9.97 9.12
C ALA A 42 1.83 -8.66 9.92
N PRO A 43 1.43 -7.47 9.42
CA PRO A 43 1.47 -6.23 10.19
C PRO A 43 0.52 -6.21 11.39
N ALA A 44 -0.56 -7.01 11.34
CA ALA A 44 -1.59 -7.00 12.39
C ALA A 44 -1.24 -7.91 13.59
N ARG A 45 -0.45 -8.97 13.40
CA ARG A 45 -0.01 -9.83 14.51
C ARG A 45 1.35 -9.39 15.02
N SER A 46 1.49 -9.32 16.35
CA SER A 46 2.73 -8.83 16.97
C SER A 46 3.97 -9.64 16.56
N GLU A 47 3.89 -10.97 16.55
CA GLU A 47 5.05 -11.84 16.24
C GLU A 47 5.53 -11.65 14.80
N SER A 48 4.64 -11.76 13.81
CA SER A 48 4.98 -11.55 12.41
C SER A 48 5.40 -10.12 12.12
N ARG A 49 4.76 -9.12 12.75
CA ARG A 49 5.17 -7.71 12.65
C ARG A 49 6.61 -7.51 13.14
N SER A 50 6.97 -8.12 14.28
CA SER A 50 8.34 -8.08 14.77
C SER A 50 9.33 -8.76 13.81
N ALA A 51 8.94 -9.87 13.19
CA ALA A 51 9.75 -10.54 12.16
C ALA A 51 9.96 -9.63 10.94
N THR A 52 8.89 -9.02 10.39
CA THR A 52 8.98 -8.09 9.26
C THR A 52 9.86 -6.87 9.61
N LEU A 53 9.73 -6.30 10.81
CA LEU A 53 10.60 -5.21 11.27
C LEU A 53 12.08 -5.61 11.30
N GLY A 54 12.39 -6.84 11.73
CA GLY A 54 13.73 -7.40 11.67
C GLY A 54 14.25 -7.50 10.23
N VAL A 55 13.43 -8.02 9.32
CA VAL A 55 13.80 -8.17 7.90
C VAL A 55 13.99 -6.80 7.23
N LEU A 56 13.09 -5.85 7.47
CA LEU A 56 13.23 -4.48 6.97
C LEU A 56 14.54 -3.83 7.44
N ARG A 57 14.87 -4.00 8.72
CA ARG A 57 16.08 -3.45 9.34
C ARG A 57 17.35 -4.05 8.75
N ASP A 58 17.41 -5.38 8.68
CA ASP A 58 18.66 -6.10 8.43
C ASP A 58 18.94 -6.32 6.94
N TYR A 59 17.89 -6.40 6.11
CA TYR A 59 18.02 -6.72 4.69
C TYR A 59 17.63 -5.57 3.77
N TYR A 60 16.46 -4.94 3.95
CA TYR A 60 15.95 -3.96 2.98
C TYR A 60 16.55 -2.56 3.14
N ILE A 61 16.61 -2.03 4.37
CA ILE A 61 17.12 -0.68 4.65
C ILE A 61 18.53 -0.45 4.07
N PRO A 62 19.49 -1.39 4.18
CA PRO A 62 20.82 -1.24 3.56
C PRO A 62 20.81 -1.09 2.04
N LEU A 63 19.76 -1.53 1.35
CA LEU A 63 19.65 -1.51 -0.11
C LEU A 63 19.07 -0.21 -0.65
N PHE A 64 18.38 0.58 0.17
CA PHE A 64 17.74 1.81 -0.29
C PHE A 64 18.75 2.93 -0.56
N SER A 65 18.60 3.58 -1.72
CA SER A 65 19.31 4.83 -2.00
C SER A 65 18.75 5.98 -1.15
N PRO A 66 19.59 6.94 -0.68
CA PRO A 66 19.12 8.14 0.01
C PRO A 66 18.12 9.00 -0.79
N SER A 67 18.10 8.86 -2.12
CA SER A 67 17.17 9.56 -3.00
C SER A 67 15.81 8.88 -3.13
N THR A 68 15.69 7.61 -2.75
CA THR A 68 14.49 6.80 -2.92
C THR A 68 13.45 7.12 -1.84
N VAL A 69 12.19 7.19 -2.23
CA VAL A 69 11.04 7.26 -1.30
C VAL A 69 10.40 5.88 -1.22
N VAL A 70 10.44 5.26 -0.03
CA VAL A 70 9.73 4.00 0.21
C VAL A 70 8.25 4.29 0.44
N VAL A 71 7.36 3.58 -0.24
CA VAL A 71 5.92 3.72 -0.08
C VAL A 71 5.36 2.39 0.40
N PHE A 72 4.97 2.33 1.66
CA PHE A 72 4.26 1.17 2.17
C PHE A 72 2.81 1.22 1.72
N LEU A 73 2.32 0.14 1.12
CA LEU A 73 0.93 -0.03 0.72
C LEU A 73 0.16 -0.65 1.88
N GLU A 74 -0.53 0.17 2.67
CA GLU A 74 -1.36 -0.31 3.78
C GLU A 74 -2.48 -1.21 3.25
N THR A 75 -2.43 -2.50 3.57
CA THR A 75 -3.45 -3.47 3.15
C THR A 75 -4.79 -3.22 3.87
N PHE A 76 -5.85 -3.87 3.39
CA PHE A 76 -7.21 -3.80 3.95
C PHE A 76 -7.56 -5.07 4.72
N ALA A 77 -8.36 -4.92 5.78
CA ALA A 77 -8.95 -6.05 6.51
C ALA A 77 -9.95 -6.84 5.64
N TYR A 78 -10.22 -8.09 6.03
CA TYR A 78 -11.10 -8.99 5.29
C TYR A 78 -12.57 -8.71 5.61
N VAL A 79 -13.49 -9.11 4.71
CA VAL A 79 -14.92 -8.80 4.86
C VAL A 79 -15.53 -9.49 6.08
N GLU A 80 -15.09 -10.71 6.37
CA GLU A 80 -15.68 -11.59 7.39
C GLU A 80 -14.58 -12.12 8.33
N GLU A 81 -14.93 -12.27 9.62
CA GLU A 81 -14.05 -12.85 10.63
C GLU A 81 -13.70 -14.31 10.29
N GLY A 82 -12.47 -14.73 10.60
CA GLY A 82 -12.06 -16.12 10.40
C GLY A 82 -11.68 -16.49 8.95
N VAL A 83 -12.02 -15.66 7.96
CA VAL A 83 -11.59 -15.87 6.57
C VAL A 83 -10.06 -15.90 6.51
N ASN A 84 -9.52 -16.88 5.78
CA ASN A 84 -8.07 -17.05 5.62
C ASN A 84 -7.32 -17.17 6.98
N ASN A 85 -7.89 -17.87 7.96
CA ASN A 85 -7.31 -18.08 9.30
C ASN A 85 -7.08 -16.77 10.07
N SER A 86 -8.06 -15.87 10.06
CA SER A 86 -7.99 -14.55 10.72
C SER A 86 -8.90 -14.42 11.94
N SER A 87 -9.36 -15.53 12.54
CA SER A 87 -10.31 -15.50 13.66
C SER A 87 -9.76 -14.81 14.91
N ASP A 88 -8.44 -14.72 15.03
CA ASP A 88 -7.72 -14.04 16.11
C ASP A 88 -7.60 -12.52 15.92
N LEU A 89 -7.94 -12.01 14.73
CA LEU A 89 -7.75 -10.61 14.35
C LEU A 89 -9.00 -9.74 14.61
N GLY A 90 -10.08 -10.35 15.09
CA GLY A 90 -11.32 -9.66 15.45
C GLY A 90 -12.13 -9.19 14.25
N SER A 91 -13.00 -8.23 14.50
CA SER A 91 -13.85 -7.58 13.51
C SER A 91 -13.05 -6.84 12.44
N PHE A 92 -13.71 -6.46 11.34
CA PHE A 92 -13.09 -5.65 10.28
C PHE A 92 -12.37 -4.40 10.84
N ASP A 93 -13.00 -3.71 11.78
CA ASP A 93 -12.45 -2.46 12.31
C ASP A 93 -11.25 -2.72 13.23
N GLU A 94 -11.30 -3.74 14.09
CA GLU A 94 -10.17 -4.16 14.93
C GLU A 94 -8.97 -4.63 14.10
N PHE A 95 -9.21 -5.47 13.09
CA PHE A 95 -8.15 -5.93 12.18
C PHE A 95 -7.55 -4.75 11.42
N GLN A 96 -8.38 -3.83 10.91
CA GLN A 96 -7.88 -2.67 10.19
C GLN A 96 -7.11 -1.68 11.09
N ASP A 97 -7.44 -1.57 12.38
CA ASP A 97 -6.66 -0.78 13.35
C ASP A 97 -5.28 -1.41 13.58
N ALA A 98 -5.23 -2.72 13.73
CA ALA A 98 -3.96 -3.46 13.85
C ALA A 98 -3.08 -3.32 12.60
N LEU A 99 -3.68 -3.29 11.40
CA LEU A 99 -2.97 -2.99 10.15
C LEU A 99 -2.38 -1.58 10.14
N VAL A 100 -3.18 -0.58 10.54
CA VAL A 100 -2.74 0.82 10.64
C VAL A 100 -1.55 0.94 11.58
N GLU A 101 -1.63 0.32 12.76
CA GLU A 101 -0.52 0.29 13.73
C GLU A 101 0.73 -0.40 13.14
N GLY A 102 0.55 -1.54 12.48
CA GLY A 102 1.63 -2.28 11.85
C GLY A 102 2.39 -1.46 10.80
N TYR A 103 1.69 -0.84 9.87
CA TYR A 103 2.30 0.00 8.83
C TYR A 103 2.92 1.29 9.39
N GLU A 104 2.36 1.86 10.46
CA GLU A 104 3.00 2.98 11.17
C GLU A 104 4.31 2.57 11.84
N SER A 105 4.40 1.36 12.40
CA SER A 105 5.65 0.83 12.94
C SER A 105 6.74 0.68 11.86
N TYR A 106 6.35 0.27 10.65
CA TYR A 106 7.27 0.15 9.51
C TYR A 106 7.77 1.54 9.07
N ARG A 107 6.87 2.52 8.97
CA ARG A 107 7.20 3.92 8.68
C ARG A 107 8.15 4.50 9.72
N GLU A 108 7.87 4.26 11.00
CA GLU A 108 8.69 4.76 12.10
C GLU A 108 10.12 4.19 12.05
N LEU A 109 10.26 2.88 11.78
CA LEU A 109 11.57 2.24 11.63
C LEU A 109 12.42 2.92 10.56
N LEU A 110 11.84 3.17 9.36
CA LEU A 110 12.53 3.85 8.27
C LEU A 110 12.85 5.31 8.63
N GLY A 111 11.91 6.01 9.27
CA GLY A 111 12.09 7.38 9.74
C GLY A 111 13.26 7.54 10.72
N ARG A 112 13.39 6.63 11.69
CA ARG A 112 14.52 6.59 12.64
C ARG A 112 15.88 6.36 11.96
N ARG A 113 15.89 5.81 10.74
CA ARG A 113 17.08 5.60 9.90
C ARG A 113 17.30 6.70 8.86
N GLY A 114 16.48 7.75 8.87
CA GLY A 114 16.57 8.86 7.90
C GLY A 114 16.14 8.48 6.48
N ILE A 115 15.45 7.34 6.30
CA ILE A 115 14.93 6.91 5.00
C ILE A 115 13.59 7.61 4.76
N LYS A 116 13.45 8.26 3.60
CA LYS A 116 12.19 8.89 3.19
C LYS A 116 11.14 7.80 2.98
N CYS A 117 10.04 7.89 3.70
CA CYS A 117 8.95 6.94 3.58
C CYS A 117 7.57 7.61 3.62
N ARG A 118 6.59 6.92 3.04
CA ARG A 118 5.16 7.27 3.03
C ARG A 118 4.34 6.00 3.23
N VAL A 119 3.10 6.14 3.70
CA VAL A 119 2.13 5.04 3.75
C VAL A 119 0.96 5.41 2.83
N ALA A 120 0.72 4.59 1.81
CA ALA A 120 -0.47 4.65 0.98
C ALA A 120 -1.60 3.96 1.74
N ARG A 121 -2.50 4.78 2.30
CA ARG A 121 -3.58 4.39 3.23
C ARG A 121 -4.76 3.68 2.55
N VAL A 122 -4.48 2.59 1.83
CA VAL A 122 -5.50 1.85 1.06
C VAL A 122 -6.51 1.18 1.98
N GLY A 123 -6.05 0.50 3.04
CA GLY A 123 -6.93 -0.09 4.05
C GLY A 123 -7.90 0.91 4.70
N SER A 124 -7.37 2.06 5.09
CA SER A 124 -8.17 3.17 5.62
C SER A 124 -9.18 3.70 4.60
N ALA A 125 -8.83 3.74 3.30
CA ALA A 125 -9.77 4.10 2.25
C ALA A 125 -10.90 3.05 2.10
N PHE A 126 -10.59 1.76 2.23
CA PHE A 126 -11.61 0.70 2.27
C PHE A 126 -12.57 0.88 3.45
N ARG A 127 -12.04 1.16 4.65
CA ARG A 127 -12.86 1.49 5.83
C ARG A 127 -13.76 2.70 5.57
N ARG A 128 -13.22 3.76 4.98
CA ARG A 128 -14.01 4.95 4.64
C ARG A 128 -15.14 4.66 3.65
N VAL A 129 -14.93 3.75 2.69
CA VAL A 129 -16.02 3.26 1.82
C VAL A 129 -17.05 2.48 2.64
N LYS A 130 -16.65 1.61 3.57
CA LYS A 130 -17.57 0.87 4.46
C LYS A 130 -18.47 1.80 5.26
N GLU A 131 -17.89 2.86 5.83
CA GLU A 131 -18.62 3.87 6.59
C GLU A 131 -19.61 4.67 5.73
N ALA A 132 -19.28 4.90 4.46
CA ALA A 132 -20.13 5.66 3.54
C ALA A 132 -21.26 4.81 2.92
N ASP A 133 -20.93 3.57 2.53
CA ASP A 133 -21.79 2.67 1.76
C ASP A 133 -21.27 1.23 1.90
N GLU A 134 -21.86 0.45 2.82
CA GLU A 134 -21.47 -0.95 3.05
C GLU A 134 -21.67 -1.83 1.80
N GLY A 135 -22.67 -1.52 0.97
CA GLY A 135 -22.94 -2.23 -0.28
C GLY A 135 -21.81 -2.03 -1.29
N LEU A 136 -21.36 -0.78 -1.46
CA LEU A 136 -20.19 -0.45 -2.28
C LEU A 136 -18.90 -1.04 -1.72
N TRP A 137 -18.73 -1.03 -0.39
CA TRP A 137 -17.57 -1.65 0.26
C TRP A 137 -17.47 -3.14 -0.04
N ARG A 138 -18.59 -3.89 0.00
CA ARG A 138 -18.59 -5.31 -0.37
C ARG A 138 -18.18 -5.55 -1.82
N LYS A 139 -18.48 -4.62 -2.74
CA LYS A 139 -18.03 -4.66 -4.14
C LYS A 139 -16.51 -4.45 -4.31
N LEU A 140 -15.80 -3.95 -3.28
CA LEU A 140 -14.34 -3.80 -3.33
C LEU A 140 -13.60 -5.14 -3.23
N TYR A 141 -14.28 -6.22 -2.84
CA TYR A 141 -13.69 -7.52 -2.62
C TYR A 141 -14.07 -8.50 -3.73
N PHE A 142 -13.15 -9.42 -4.01
CA PHE A 142 -13.41 -10.56 -4.84
C PHE A 142 -14.36 -11.55 -4.14
N SER A 143 -14.78 -12.60 -4.85
CA SER A 143 -15.71 -13.60 -4.31
C SER A 143 -15.18 -14.31 -3.06
N ASP A 144 -13.86 -14.40 -2.92
CA ASP A 144 -13.17 -15.01 -1.77
C ASP A 144 -13.16 -14.17 -0.50
N LYS A 145 -13.66 -12.92 -0.53
CA LYS A 145 -13.84 -12.03 0.63
C LYS A 145 -12.55 -11.46 1.25
N TYR A 146 -11.39 -11.64 0.62
CA TYR A 146 -10.15 -11.04 1.12
C TYR A 146 -9.21 -10.50 0.03
N HIS A 147 -9.32 -10.96 -1.21
CA HIS A 147 -8.64 -10.31 -2.33
C HIS A 147 -9.45 -9.11 -2.84
N PRO A 148 -8.79 -8.09 -3.41
CA PRO A 148 -9.50 -6.97 -4.00
C PRO A 148 -10.19 -7.39 -5.31
N SER A 149 -11.39 -6.88 -5.54
CA SER A 149 -12.03 -6.91 -6.86
C SER A 149 -11.33 -5.93 -7.82
N PRO A 150 -11.73 -5.86 -9.10
CA PRO A 150 -11.31 -4.78 -9.98
C PRO A 150 -11.60 -3.37 -9.42
N LEU A 151 -12.75 -3.17 -8.75
CA LEU A 151 -13.08 -1.90 -8.10
C LEU A 151 -12.14 -1.60 -6.91
N GLY A 152 -11.85 -2.61 -6.08
CA GLY A 152 -10.90 -2.48 -4.97
C GLY A 152 -9.47 -2.21 -5.44
N THR A 153 -9.07 -2.83 -6.56
CA THR A 153 -7.77 -2.57 -7.21
C THR A 153 -7.70 -1.13 -7.75
N PHE A 154 -8.77 -0.63 -8.36
CA PHE A 154 -8.86 0.74 -8.83
C PHE A 154 -8.74 1.76 -7.69
N LEU A 155 -9.46 1.55 -6.58
CA LEU A 155 -9.33 2.38 -5.37
C LEU A 155 -7.88 2.38 -4.86
N SER A 156 -7.27 1.20 -4.77
CA SER A 156 -5.87 1.03 -4.34
C SER A 156 -4.89 1.83 -5.22
N ALA A 157 -5.10 1.78 -6.54
CA ALA A 157 -4.28 2.52 -7.50
C ALA A 157 -4.43 4.04 -7.35
N CYS A 158 -5.64 4.54 -7.11
CA CYS A 158 -5.90 5.97 -6.89
C CYS A 158 -5.17 6.49 -5.64
N VAL A 159 -5.29 5.78 -4.52
CA VAL A 159 -4.63 6.14 -3.25
C VAL A 159 -3.10 6.06 -3.39
N LEU A 160 -2.59 5.01 -4.04
CA LEU A 160 -1.15 4.86 -4.29
C LEU A 160 -0.62 6.00 -5.17
N HIS A 161 -1.31 6.33 -6.27
CA HIS A 161 -0.92 7.42 -7.16
C HIS A 161 -0.81 8.74 -6.39
N ARG A 162 -1.85 9.12 -5.65
CA ARG A 162 -1.82 10.36 -4.85
C ARG A 162 -0.71 10.32 -3.80
N THR A 163 -0.45 9.17 -3.18
CA THR A 163 0.62 9.01 -2.20
C THR A 163 2.00 9.20 -2.81
N MET A 164 2.22 8.71 -4.04
CA MET A 164 3.49 8.85 -4.75
C MET A 164 3.69 10.27 -5.31
N PHE A 165 2.67 10.81 -5.97
CA PHE A 165 2.82 12.01 -6.79
C PHE A 165 2.29 13.29 -6.12
N GLY A 166 1.45 13.18 -5.09
CA GLY A 166 0.82 14.32 -4.44
C GLY A 166 -0.28 14.98 -5.27
N GLU A 167 -0.65 14.35 -6.39
CA GLU A 167 -1.61 14.85 -7.36
C GLU A 167 -2.72 13.81 -7.57
N ASP A 168 -3.91 14.30 -7.88
CA ASP A 168 -5.01 13.48 -8.35
C ASP A 168 -4.54 12.72 -9.61
N LEU A 169 -4.94 11.45 -9.70
CA LEU A 169 -4.79 10.75 -10.98
C LEU A 169 -5.54 11.59 -12.02
N VAL A 170 -4.95 11.85 -13.19
CA VAL A 170 -5.69 12.47 -14.28
C VAL A 170 -6.36 11.35 -15.03
N LEU A 171 -7.62 11.07 -14.71
CA LEU A 171 -8.46 10.34 -15.64
C LEU A 171 -8.78 11.30 -16.77
N GLU A 172 -8.02 11.24 -17.86
CA GLU A 172 -8.51 11.85 -19.09
C GLU A 172 -9.92 11.32 -19.37
N ARG A 173 -10.77 12.19 -19.91
CA ARG A 173 -12.22 11.98 -20.12
C ARG A 173 -12.59 10.77 -21.00
N SER A 174 -11.67 9.92 -21.42
CA SER A 174 -11.97 8.73 -22.21
C SER A 174 -12.31 7.56 -21.29
N GLY A 175 -13.33 6.79 -21.66
CA GLY A 175 -13.65 5.53 -21.01
C GLY A 175 -12.47 4.55 -20.95
N GLU A 176 -11.37 4.80 -21.64
CA GLU A 176 -10.20 3.92 -21.79
C GLU A 176 -9.47 3.60 -20.48
N ALA A 177 -9.34 4.55 -19.55
CA ALA A 177 -8.75 4.24 -18.23
C ALA A 177 -9.65 3.30 -17.42
N PHE A 178 -10.97 3.47 -17.58
CA PHE A 178 -11.97 2.58 -17.02
C PHE A 178 -11.97 1.22 -17.77
N GLU A 179 -11.82 1.19 -19.11
CA GLU A 179 -11.66 -0.01 -19.94
C GLU A 179 -10.36 -0.79 -19.65
N GLY A 180 -9.27 -0.12 -19.32
CA GLY A 180 -8.00 -0.76 -18.95
C GLY A 180 -8.11 -1.50 -17.61
N ALA A 181 -8.79 -0.91 -16.62
CA ALA A 181 -9.15 -1.60 -15.37
C ALA A 181 -10.09 -2.79 -15.62
N ARG A 182 -10.84 -2.77 -16.73
CA ARG A 182 -11.74 -3.84 -17.16
C ARG A 182 -11.05 -5.07 -17.76
N HIS A 183 -9.73 -5.07 -17.92
CA HIS A 183 -9.00 -6.22 -18.47
C HIS A 183 -8.39 -7.15 -17.41
N MET A 184 -8.73 -6.96 -16.13
CA MET A 184 -8.38 -7.89 -15.05
C MET A 184 -9.25 -9.16 -15.19
N SER A 185 -8.66 -10.27 -15.61
CA SER A 185 -9.36 -11.55 -15.77
C SER A 185 -9.95 -12.03 -14.45
N GLY A 186 -11.27 -12.26 -14.41
CA GLY A 186 -11.90 -13.07 -13.36
C GLY A 186 -13.04 -12.44 -12.54
N GLY A 187 -13.52 -11.22 -12.82
CA GLY A 187 -14.66 -10.63 -12.09
C GLY A 187 -15.50 -9.69 -12.95
N ASP A 188 -16.68 -9.32 -12.44
CA ASP A 188 -17.54 -8.33 -13.09
C ASP A 188 -16.84 -6.97 -13.15
N LEU A 189 -17.01 -6.31 -14.28
CA LEU A 189 -16.45 -5.00 -14.53
C LEU A 189 -17.09 -3.96 -13.62
N PRO A 190 -16.31 -3.07 -13.00
CA PRO A 190 -16.86 -2.06 -12.12
C PRO A 190 -17.71 -1.06 -12.93
N GLU A 191 -18.83 -0.65 -12.34
CA GLU A 191 -19.66 0.42 -12.89
C GLU A 191 -18.93 1.76 -12.80
N ILE A 192 -19.09 2.60 -13.82
CA ILE A 192 -18.45 3.93 -13.84
C ILE A 192 -18.86 4.78 -12.63
N GLN A 193 -20.11 4.63 -12.16
CA GLN A 193 -20.60 5.38 -11.00
C GLN A 193 -19.92 4.92 -9.70
N ASP A 194 -19.74 3.61 -9.53
CA ASP A 194 -19.00 3.05 -8.40
C ASP A 194 -17.54 3.53 -8.42
N MET A 195 -16.90 3.52 -9.59
CA MET A 195 -15.53 4.03 -9.74
C MET A 195 -15.41 5.52 -9.40
N LYS A 196 -16.37 6.35 -9.82
CA LYS A 196 -16.42 7.78 -9.44
C LYS A 196 -16.57 7.97 -7.92
N ARG A 197 -17.41 7.16 -7.27
CA ARG A 197 -17.60 7.24 -5.81
C ARG A 197 -16.33 6.89 -5.06
N VAL A 198 -15.69 5.76 -5.39
CA VAL A 198 -14.45 5.35 -4.71
C VAL A 198 -13.30 6.31 -5.02
N TRP A 199 -13.28 6.93 -6.20
CA TRP A 199 -12.33 7.98 -6.54
C TRP A 199 -12.44 9.19 -5.63
N GLU A 200 -13.66 9.71 -5.40
CA GLU A 200 -13.85 10.86 -4.51
C GLU A 200 -13.37 10.55 -3.09
N ILE A 201 -13.63 9.33 -2.59
CA ILE A 201 -13.09 8.87 -1.31
C ILE A 201 -11.56 8.78 -1.36
N ALA A 202 -10.97 8.25 -2.44
CA ALA A 202 -9.52 8.17 -2.59
C ALA A 202 -8.85 9.55 -2.49
N LYS A 203 -9.57 10.65 -2.78
CA LYS A 203 -9.02 12.00 -2.63
C LYS A 203 -8.75 12.41 -1.19
N GLU A 204 -9.45 11.81 -0.24
CA GLU A 204 -9.19 12.01 1.19
C GLU A 204 -7.86 11.36 1.60
N PHE A 205 -7.38 10.37 0.83
CA PHE A 205 -6.19 9.57 1.12
C PHE A 205 -5.08 9.84 0.09
N GLY A 206 -4.24 10.83 0.41
CA GLY A 206 -3.06 11.14 -0.37
C GLY A 206 -2.72 12.61 -0.30
N GLY A 207 -1.58 12.89 0.32
CA GLY A 207 -1.03 14.20 0.62
C GLY A 207 0.19 13.96 1.48
N GLY A 208 1.37 13.89 0.86
CA GLY A 208 2.57 13.46 1.54
C GLY A 208 3.02 14.47 2.59
N GLU A 209 2.75 14.23 3.86
CA GLU A 209 3.60 14.75 4.91
C GLU A 209 4.95 14.04 4.79
N VAL A 210 5.91 14.75 4.19
CA VAL A 210 7.32 14.38 4.27
C VAL A 210 7.71 14.59 5.72
N GLY A 211 7.93 13.51 6.46
CA GLY A 211 8.53 13.59 7.79
C GLY A 211 9.90 14.25 7.70
N VAL A 212 9.96 15.56 7.90
CA VAL A 212 11.20 16.31 8.09
C VAL A 212 11.59 16.13 9.55
N GLY A 213 12.47 15.16 9.81
CA GLY A 213 13.17 15.07 11.07
C GLY A 213 13.98 16.35 11.33
N ALA A 214 13.68 16.97 12.47
CA ALA A 214 14.54 17.82 13.29
C ALA A 214 15.32 18.95 12.59
N ARG A 215 14.77 20.16 12.65
CA ARG A 215 15.56 21.39 12.74
C ARG A 215 15.24 22.15 14.03
N GLY A 216 16.24 22.27 14.88
CA GLY A 216 16.53 23.49 15.64
C GLY A 216 15.66 23.76 16.87
N GLY A 217 16.19 23.42 18.04
CA GLY A 217 15.78 23.98 19.32
C GLY A 217 16.95 23.98 20.28
N LYS A 218 17.87 24.94 20.10
CA LYS A 218 18.62 25.47 21.25
C LYS A 218 17.60 26.22 22.11
N LEU A 219 17.51 25.85 23.39
CA LEU A 219 17.52 26.75 24.54
C LEU A 219 17.93 25.89 25.75
#